data_AF-A0A971CFP6-F1
#
_entry.id   AF-A0A971CFP6-F1
#
_cell.length_a   1.000
_cell.length_b   1.000
_cell.length_c   1.000
_cell.angle_alpha   90.00
_cell.angle_beta   90.00
_cell.angle_gamma   90.00
#
_symmetry.space_group_name_H-M   'P 1'
#
loop_
_entity.id
_entity.type
_entity.pdbx_description
1 polymer ?
#
loop_
_entity_poly.entity_id
_entity_poly.type
_entity_poly.pdbx_seq_one_letter_code
_entity_poly.pdbx_strand_id
1 'polypeptide(L)' 'MGRPVTIGVLTPVTGGGYFGNILSGIVRAAAAAGGRVLALQTLDPERHIGIEVVKSRGVVYGVSSRDPLLIRR' A
#
# COMPACT_ATOMS: atom_id res chain seq x y z
N MET A 1 -20.43 -17.01 17.97
CA MET A 1 -19.71 -15.93 17.26
C MET A 1 -18.86 -16.55 16.17
N GLY A 2 -18.95 -16.06 14.94
CA GLY A 2 -18.15 -16.56 13.80
C GLY A 2 -16.66 -16.21 13.96
N ARG A 3 -15.78 -17.05 13.41
CA ARG A 3 -14.33 -16.83 13.47
C ARG A 3 -13.94 -15.59 12.63
N PRO A 4 -13.07 -14.69 13.12
CA PRO A 4 -12.66 -13.51 12.36
C PRO A 4 -12.08 -13.91 10.99
N VAL A 5 -12.59 -13.29 9.92
CA VAL A 5 -12.15 -13.57 8.54
C VAL A 5 -10.74 -13.01 8.34
N THR A 6 -9.86 -13.82 7.75
CA THR A 6 -8.52 -13.41 7.33
C THR A 6 -8.45 -13.51 5.82
N ILE A 7 -8.17 -12.39 5.14
CA ILE A 7 -8.08 -12.31 3.68
C ILE A 7 -6.60 -12.23 3.28
N GLY A 8 -6.13 -13.19 2.49
CA GLY A 8 -4.81 -13.13 1.86
C GLY A 8 -4.88 -12.38 0.54
N VAL A 9 -3.94 -11.46 0.30
CA VAL A 9 -3.85 -10.69 -0.95
C VAL A 9 -2.45 -10.82 -1.53
N LEU A 10 -2.32 -11.44 -2.71
CA LEU A 10 -1.07 -11.51 -3.47
C LEU A 10 -1.02 -10.34 -4.46
N THR A 11 -0.01 -9.47 -4.35
CA THR A 11 0.07 -8.24 -5.15
C THR A 11 1.52 -7.93 -5.58
N PRO A 12 1.77 -7.33 -6.76
CA PRO A 12 3.11 -6.93 -7.18
C PRO A 12 3.80 -5.97 -6.22
N VAL A 13 3.08 -4.94 -5.77
CA VAL A 13 3.52 -3.98 -4.75
C VAL A 13 2.39 -3.74 -3.75
N THR A 14 2.73 -3.44 -2.51
CA THR A 14 1.77 -3.14 -1.43
C THR A 14 1.48 -1.64 -1.28
N GLY A 15 2.19 -0.80 -2.02
CA GLY A 15 2.03 0.66 -2.05
C GLY A 15 1.79 1.23 -3.45
N GLY A 16 1.98 2.54 -3.59
CA GLY A 16 1.77 3.27 -4.85
C GLY A 16 0.30 3.55 -5.17
N GLY A 17 0.07 4.31 -6.25
CA GLY A 17 -1.25 4.87 -6.57
C GLY A 17 -2.29 3.85 -7.06
N TYR A 18 -1.89 2.76 -7.70
CA TYR A 18 -2.85 1.76 -8.21
C TYR A 18 -3.10 0.65 -7.18
N PHE A 19 -2.11 -0.20 -6.93
CA PHE A 19 -2.24 -1.35 -6.03
C PHE A 19 -2.48 -0.92 -4.58
N GLY A 20 -1.86 0.16 -4.12
CA GLY A 20 -2.11 0.71 -2.77
C GLY A 20 -3.56 1.19 -2.58
N ASN A 21 -4.19 1.78 -3.61
CA ASN A 21 -5.59 2.21 -3.53
C ASN A 21 -6.55 1.01 -3.50
N ILE A 22 -6.27 -0.02 -4.29
CA ILE A 22 -7.02 -1.29 -4.25
C ILE A 22 -6.89 -1.93 -2.85
N LEU A 23 -5.66 -2.06 -2.35
CA LEU A 23 -5.40 -2.67 -1.05
C LEU A 23 -6.08 -1.88 0.09
N SER A 24 -6.09 -0.56 0.01
CA SER A 24 -6.81 0.30 0.96
C SER A 24 -8.32 0.04 0.98
N GLY A 25 -8.93 -0.20 -0.19
CA GLY A 25 -10.34 -0.59 -0.29
C GLY A 25 -10.62 -1.93 0.40
N ILE A 26 -9.76 -2.92 0.15
CA ILE A 26 -9.87 -4.26 0.77
C ILE A 26 -9.74 -4.16 2.29
N VAL A 27 -8.76 -3.41 2.79
CA VAL A 27 -8.56 -3.19 4.23
C VAL A 27 -9.77 -2.55 4.87
N ARG A 28 -10.34 -1.50 4.25
CA ARG A 28 -11.57 -0.85 4.77
C ARG A 28 -12.74 -1.82 4.83
N ALA A 29 -12.95 -2.62 3.79
CA ALA A 29 -14.03 -3.60 3.74
C ALA A 29 -13.85 -4.71 4.79
N ALA A 30 -12.63 -5.25 4.93
CA ALA A 30 -12.33 -6.27 5.92
C ALA A 30 -12.51 -5.75 7.35
N ALA A 31 -12.04 -4.53 7.63
CA ALA A 31 -12.17 -3.90 8.94
C ALA A 31 -13.64 -3.66 9.32
N ALA A 32 -14.48 -3.21 8.38
CA ALA A 32 -15.91 -3.04 8.59
C ALA A 32 -16.63 -4.35 8.97
N ALA A 33 -16.07 -5.50 8.58
CA ALA A 33 -16.56 -6.83 8.92
C ALA A 33 -15.87 -7.46 10.15
N GLY A 34 -15.00 -6.74 10.86
CA GLY A 34 -14.22 -7.28 11.99
C GLY A 34 -13.13 -8.29 11.58
N GLY A 35 -12.75 -8.27 10.30
CA GLY A 35 -11.71 -9.12 9.72
C GLY A 35 -10.35 -8.43 9.63
N ARG A 36 -9.39 -9.12 9.02
CA ARG A 36 -8.01 -8.63 8.80
C ARG A 36 -7.47 -9.05 7.44
N VAL A 37 -6.44 -8.35 6.98
CA VAL A 37 -5.79 -8.59 5.68
C VAL A 37 -4.32 -8.97 5.89
N LEU A 38 -3.87 -10.00 5.19
CA LEU A 38 -2.45 -10.35 5.02
C LEU A 38 -2.07 -10.04 3.57
N ALA A 39 -1.26 -9.00 3.36
CA ALA A 39 -0.75 -8.65 2.04
C ALA A 39 0.61 -9.31 1.80
N LEU A 40 0.78 -9.93 0.63
CA LEU A 40 1.99 -10.60 0.19
C LEU A 40 2.47 -9.91 -1.09
N GLN A 41 3.68 -9.36 -1.03
CA GLN A 41 4.29 -8.69 -2.16
C GLN A 41 5.06 -9.70 -3.03
N THR A 42 4.95 -9.61 -4.36
CA THR A 42 5.70 -10.48 -5.27
C THR A 42 6.92 -9.84 -5.93
N LEU A 43 7.00 -8.49 -5.97
CA LEU A 43 8.20 -7.79 -6.44
C LEU A 43 9.10 -7.42 -5.26
N ASP A 44 10.40 -7.43 -5.51
CA ASP A 44 11.36 -6.92 -4.54
C ASP A 44 11.07 -5.44 -4.25
N PRO A 45 11.01 -5.03 -2.97
CA PRO A 45 10.80 -3.63 -2.60
C PRO A 45 11.91 -2.70 -3.10
N GLU A 46 13.03 -3.25 -3.56
CA GLU A 46 14.22 -2.50 -3.99
C GLU A 46 14.18 -2.00 -5.45
N ARG A 47 13.15 -2.35 -6.25
CA ARG A 47 13.10 -1.96 -7.67
C ARG A 47 12.29 -0.71 -8.01
N HIS A 48 11.77 0.02 -7.02
CA HIS A 48 11.08 1.29 -7.30
C HIS A 48 11.49 2.41 -6.31
N ILE A 49 12.18 3.39 -6.89
CA ILE A 49 12.25 4.85 -6.58
C ILE A 49 12.98 5.34 -5.32
N GLY A 50 13.74 6.44 -5.50
CA GLY A 50 14.32 7.25 -4.43
C GLY A 50 13.26 7.75 -3.46
N ILE A 51 13.62 7.76 -2.17
CA ILE A 51 12.69 7.92 -1.05
C ILE A 51 13.04 9.20 -0.29
N GLU A 52 12.05 10.09 -0.13
CA GLU A 52 12.05 11.11 0.92
C GLU A 52 10.88 10.86 1.88
N VAL A 53 11.18 10.84 3.18
CA VAL A 53 10.20 10.57 4.25
C VAL A 53 9.67 11.89 4.79
N VAL A 54 8.41 12.22 4.52
CA VAL A 54 7.71 13.32 5.20
C VAL A 54 6.90 12.75 6.37
N LYS A 55 7.33 13.06 7.61
CA LYS A 55 6.57 12.73 8.83
C LYS A 55 5.43 13.72 9.01
N SER A 56 4.20 13.21 9.03
CA SER A 56 3.05 13.89 9.63
C SER A 56 2.41 12.97 10.67
N ARG A 57 1.91 13.58 11.75
CA ARG A 57 1.44 12.94 12.98
C ARG A 57 0.47 11.78 12.70
N GLY A 58 0.92 10.57 13.02
CA GLY A 58 0.07 9.45 13.43
C GLY A 58 -0.21 8.36 12.40
N VAL A 59 -0.17 8.61 11.09
CA VAL A 59 -0.41 7.57 10.07
C VAL A 59 0.37 7.90 8.81
N VAL A 60 1.29 7.02 8.40
CA VAL A 60 2.04 7.13 7.14
C VAL A 60 1.55 6.05 6.19
N TYR A 61 0.76 6.45 5.18
CA TYR A 61 0.56 5.67 3.96
C TYR A 61 0.71 6.62 2.78
N GLY A 62 1.85 6.57 2.11
CA GLY A 62 2.04 7.34 0.89
C GLY A 62 3.47 7.38 0.41
N VAL A 63 3.73 6.73 -0.72
CA VAL A 63 4.93 6.91 -1.54
C VAL A 63 4.55 7.90 -2.63
N SER A 64 5.19 9.08 -2.66
CA SER A 64 4.99 10.08 -3.71
C SER A 64 6.27 10.18 -4.54
N SER A 65 6.16 9.96 -5.85
CA SER A 65 7.22 10.18 -6.83
C SER A 65 7.14 11.62 -7.34
N ARG A 66 8.19 12.41 -7.14
CA ARG A 66 8.52 13.54 -8.02
C ARG A 66 9.82 13.19 -8.74
N ASP A 67 9.70 12.73 -9.97
CA ASP A 67 10.85 12.55 -10.86
C ASP A 67 11.31 13.94 -11.35
N PRO A 68 12.51 14.43 -11.00
CA PRO A 68 13.02 15.73 -11.46
C PRO A 68 13.40 15.73 -12.95
N LEU A 69 13.46 14.57 -13.60
CA LEU A 69 13.93 14.43 -14.97
C LEU A 69 12.89 14.79 -16.04
N LEU A 70 11.65 15.14 -15.65
CA LEU A 70 10.61 15.65 -16.54
C LEU A 70 10.60 17.18 -16.73
N ILE A 71 11.51 17.94 -16.07
CA ILE A 71 11.60 19.41 -16.21
C ILE A 71 12.73 19.82 -17.20
N ARG A 72 13.47 18.87 -17.78
CA ARG A 72 14.42 19.14 -18.86
C ARG A 72 14.23 18.21 -20.05
N ARG A 73 13.18 18.44 -20.81
CA ARG A 73 13.20 18.38 -22.29
C ARG A 73 12.00 19.11 -22.87
#